data_AF-A0A7S2VUL5-F1
#
_entry.id   AF-A0A7S2VUL5-F1
#
_cell.length_a   1.000
_cell.length_b   1.000
_cell.length_c   1.000
_cell.angle_alpha   90.00
_cell.angle_beta   90.00
_cell.angle_gamma   90.00
#
_symmetry.space_group_name_H-M   'P 1'
#
loop_
_entity.id
_entity.type
_entity.pdbx_description
1 polymer ?
#
loop_
_entity_poly.entity_id
_entity_poly.type
_entity_poly.pdbx_seq_one_letter_code
_entity_poly.pdbx_strand_id
1 'polypeptide(L)'
;SWQDLEQVYLPAAEAGELPIRVAAYVPLKTWRRLAAYIASEGRAHRNGRLFLGGTKEFADGSLGSRTALMWQPYSDAPQQQQQEQEGSEGGAANGTYGTRMIDMEQLLELVRGADAAGLQVAVHAIGDRAVDDVVAVLTRLQAEVPPPSHESGPPQPQTSRWHRIEHVQHIAGPDTAAALAECAAIGVGNPLHLLTDAGVMEQRLGQARAGAGRSFAYQTLLREGAYLAFGSDWPVVDLEPLVGVHAAVFRRPPGVVAEDEGGSSGSGGGRQQRQ
;
A
#
# COMPACT_ATOMS: atom_id res chain seq x y z
N SER A 1 13.38 1.74 -12.61
CA SER A 1 13.43 0.71 -13.68
C SER A 1 14.85 0.16 -13.81
N TRP A 2 15.11 -0.82 -14.69
CA TRP A 2 16.50 -1.23 -15.00
C TRP A 2 17.30 -0.09 -15.63
N GLN A 3 16.68 0.69 -16.51
CA GLN A 3 17.31 1.84 -17.14
C GLN A 3 17.78 2.86 -16.10
N ASP A 4 16.93 3.23 -15.13
CA ASP A 4 17.32 4.18 -14.08
C ASP A 4 18.45 3.61 -13.21
N LEU A 5 18.40 2.32 -12.88
CA LEU A 5 19.44 1.66 -12.10
C LEU A 5 20.79 1.72 -12.83
N GLU A 6 20.83 1.36 -14.10
CA GLU A 6 22.06 1.20 -14.88
C GLU A 6 22.63 2.52 -15.43
N GLN A 7 21.76 3.46 -15.79
CA GLN A 7 22.18 4.71 -16.43
C GLN A 7 22.28 5.89 -15.47
N VAL A 8 21.67 5.80 -14.28
CA VAL A 8 21.64 6.90 -13.31
C VAL A 8 22.25 6.47 -11.99
N TYR A 9 21.64 5.50 -11.31
CA TYR A 9 22.01 5.20 -9.92
C TYR A 9 23.36 4.50 -9.78
N LEU A 10 23.68 3.54 -10.66
CA LEU A 10 24.99 2.88 -10.65
C LEU A 10 26.13 3.88 -10.96
N PRO A 11 26.08 4.66 -12.06
CA PRO A 11 27.10 5.70 -12.31
C PRO A 11 27.24 6.71 -11.17
N ALA A 12 26.13 7.20 -10.61
CA ALA A 12 26.16 8.12 -9.48
C ALA A 12 26.75 7.46 -8.21
N ALA A 13 26.50 6.17 -8.00
CA ALA A 13 27.10 5.43 -6.89
C ALA A 13 28.62 5.26 -7.06
N GLU A 14 29.05 4.93 -8.28
CA GLU A 14 30.45 4.79 -8.69
C GLU A 14 31.22 6.10 -8.52
N ALA A 15 30.62 7.22 -8.92
CA ALA A 15 31.19 8.57 -8.76
C ALA A 15 31.13 9.10 -7.32
N GLY A 16 30.41 8.42 -6.40
CA GLY A 16 30.22 8.89 -5.03
C GLY A 16 29.25 10.07 -4.90
N GLU A 17 28.39 10.27 -5.90
CA GLU A 17 27.50 11.45 -6.03
C GLU A 17 26.11 11.25 -5.43
N LEU A 18 25.78 10.05 -4.92
CA LEU A 18 24.49 9.81 -4.26
C LEU A 18 24.40 10.55 -2.91
N PRO A 19 23.54 11.59 -2.76
CA PRO A 19 23.46 12.36 -1.52
C PRO A 19 22.72 11.60 -0.40
N ILE A 20 21.90 10.62 -0.79
CA ILE A 20 21.06 9.80 0.09
C ILE A 20 21.32 8.31 -0.13
N ARG A 21 20.77 7.46 0.74
CA ARG A 21 20.72 6.02 0.52
C ARG A 21 19.57 5.69 -0.42
N VAL A 22 19.84 4.84 -1.40
CA VAL A 22 18.87 4.38 -2.41
C VAL A 22 18.72 2.87 -2.30
N ALA A 23 17.48 2.40 -2.11
CA ALA A 23 17.12 1.00 -2.26
C ALA A 23 16.35 0.84 -3.58
N ALA A 24 17.01 0.28 -4.59
CA ALA A 24 16.44 0.15 -5.93
C ALA A 24 15.55 -1.10 -6.05
N TYR A 25 14.36 -0.93 -6.62
CA TYR A 25 13.46 -2.02 -6.97
C TYR A 25 13.30 -2.09 -8.50
N VAL A 26 13.46 -3.28 -9.06
CA VAL A 26 13.30 -3.54 -10.52
C VAL A 26 12.04 -4.37 -10.78
N PRO A 27 11.52 -4.46 -12.01
CA PRO A 27 10.29 -5.20 -12.28
C PRO A 27 10.35 -6.68 -11.85
N LEU A 28 9.32 -7.18 -11.18
CA LEU A 28 9.25 -8.55 -10.63
C LEU A 28 9.47 -9.63 -11.69
N LYS A 29 8.92 -9.47 -12.88
CA LYS A 29 9.17 -10.40 -14.02
C LYS A 29 10.66 -10.59 -14.36
N THR A 30 11.54 -9.70 -13.91
CA THR A 30 12.98 -9.76 -14.13
C THR A 30 13.77 -10.23 -12.90
N TRP A 31 13.13 -10.83 -11.89
CA TRP A 31 13.78 -11.26 -10.65
C TRP A 31 15.02 -12.13 -10.89
N ARG A 32 15.02 -13.01 -11.90
CA ARG A 32 16.17 -13.85 -12.26
C ARG A 32 17.40 -13.01 -12.65
N ARG A 33 17.19 -11.91 -13.39
CA ARG A 33 18.25 -10.97 -13.75
C ARG A 33 18.80 -10.28 -12.51
N LEU A 34 17.93 -9.85 -11.60
CA LEU A 34 18.37 -9.23 -10.34
C LEU A 34 19.15 -10.22 -9.47
N ALA A 35 18.67 -11.44 -9.32
CA ALA A 35 19.35 -12.49 -8.56
C ALA A 35 20.74 -12.79 -9.13
N ALA A 36 20.86 -12.94 -10.47
CA ALA A 36 22.13 -13.15 -11.13
C ALA A 36 23.09 -11.97 -10.93
N TYR A 37 22.60 -10.73 -11.03
CA TYR A 37 23.40 -9.53 -10.78
C TYR A 37 23.89 -9.47 -9.32
N ILE A 38 23.02 -9.75 -8.35
CA ILE A 38 23.41 -9.78 -6.93
C ILE A 38 24.45 -10.87 -6.66
N ALA A 39 24.35 -12.02 -7.33
CA ALA A 39 25.33 -13.09 -7.19
C ALA A 39 26.70 -12.72 -7.76
N SER A 40 26.78 -11.87 -8.80
CA SER A 40 28.05 -11.44 -9.39
C SER A 40 28.63 -10.19 -8.73
N GLU A 41 27.82 -9.16 -8.49
CA GLU A 41 28.26 -7.83 -8.03
C GLU A 41 28.01 -7.57 -6.54
N GLY A 42 27.23 -8.43 -5.88
CA GLY A 42 26.74 -8.21 -4.52
C GLY A 42 25.45 -7.38 -4.44
N ARG A 43 24.80 -7.41 -3.27
CA ARG A 43 23.53 -6.71 -3.03
C ARG A 43 23.68 -5.21 -2.76
N ALA A 44 24.82 -4.81 -2.20
CA ALA A 44 25.11 -3.43 -1.84
C ALA A 44 26.33 -2.96 -2.62
N HIS A 45 26.22 -1.78 -3.21
CA HIS A 45 27.36 -1.13 -3.83
C HIS A 45 28.40 -0.77 -2.77
N ARG A 46 29.69 -0.86 -3.12
CA ARG A 46 30.82 -0.65 -2.20
C ARG A 46 30.86 0.73 -1.51
N ASN A 47 30.16 1.72 -2.05
CA ASN A 47 30.03 3.04 -1.43
C ASN A 47 29.06 3.08 -0.24
N GLY A 48 28.30 2.01 0.02
CA GLY A 48 27.33 1.92 1.11
C GLY A 48 26.07 2.79 0.95
N ARG A 49 25.84 3.38 -0.23
CA ARG A 49 24.69 4.27 -0.51
C ARG A 49 23.69 3.71 -1.50
N LEU A 50 24.07 2.77 -2.37
CA LEU A 50 23.15 2.08 -3.27
C LEU A 50 22.98 0.62 -2.85
N PHE A 51 21.72 0.19 -2.73
CA PHE A 51 21.31 -1.16 -2.38
C PHE A 51 20.32 -1.67 -3.40
N LEU A 52 20.44 -2.93 -3.78
CA LEU A 52 19.46 -3.64 -4.58
C LEU A 52 18.37 -4.15 -3.63
N GLY A 53 17.32 -3.35 -3.45
CA GLY A 53 16.27 -3.54 -2.45
C GLY A 53 15.35 -4.72 -2.76
N GLY A 54 15.04 -4.96 -4.04
CA GLY A 54 14.21 -6.09 -4.44
C GLY A 54 13.50 -5.88 -5.76
N THR A 55 12.27 -6.39 -5.84
CA THR A 55 11.45 -6.32 -7.04
C THR A 55 10.08 -5.69 -6.80
N LYS A 56 9.52 -5.02 -7.81
CA LYS A 56 8.22 -4.35 -7.77
C LYS A 56 7.24 -4.92 -8.80
N GLU A 57 5.98 -5.07 -8.42
CA GLU A 57 4.86 -5.40 -9.31
C GLU A 57 3.61 -4.56 -8.99
N PHE A 58 2.62 -4.58 -9.90
CA PHE A 58 1.31 -3.94 -9.74
C PHE A 58 0.17 -4.97 -9.76
N ALA A 59 -0.64 -4.99 -8.70
CA ALA A 59 -1.86 -5.82 -8.65
C ALA A 59 -3.07 -5.10 -9.26
N ASP A 60 -3.14 -3.78 -9.12
CA ASP A 60 -4.21 -2.92 -9.62
C ASP A 60 -3.74 -1.51 -10.01
N GLY A 61 -4.70 -0.64 -10.35
CA GLY A 61 -4.43 0.75 -10.71
C GLY A 61 -4.65 1.74 -9.56
N SER A 62 -5.28 2.88 -9.85
CA SER A 62 -5.48 3.98 -8.89
C SER A 62 -6.95 4.29 -8.64
N LEU A 63 -7.24 4.91 -7.48
CA LEU A 63 -8.58 5.37 -7.13
C LEU A 63 -9.07 6.44 -8.12
N GLY A 64 -8.22 7.42 -8.46
CA GLY A 64 -8.56 8.54 -9.34
C GLY A 64 -9.00 8.11 -10.75
N SER A 65 -8.40 7.07 -11.30
CA SER A 65 -8.77 6.53 -12.63
C SER A 65 -9.86 5.45 -12.58
N ARG A 66 -10.41 5.12 -11.41
CA ARG A 66 -11.33 3.97 -11.21
C ARG A 66 -10.72 2.63 -11.65
N THR A 67 -9.41 2.47 -11.49
CA THR A 67 -8.70 1.24 -11.86
C THR A 67 -8.14 0.49 -10.66
N ALA A 68 -8.15 1.08 -9.46
CA ALA A 68 -7.93 0.33 -8.23
C ALA A 68 -9.04 -0.70 -8.05
N LEU A 69 -8.70 -1.94 -7.75
CA LEU A 69 -9.60 -3.09 -7.79
C LEU A 69 -10.35 -3.24 -6.46
N MET A 70 -11.67 -3.14 -6.53
CA MET A 70 -12.57 -3.11 -5.38
C MET A 70 -13.44 -4.36 -5.29
N TRP A 71 -13.91 -4.69 -4.09
CA TRP A 71 -14.91 -5.74 -3.88
C TRP A 71 -16.31 -5.35 -4.34
N GLN A 72 -16.64 -4.06 -4.25
CA GLN A 72 -17.91 -3.48 -4.70
C GLN A 72 -17.63 -2.49 -5.83
N PRO A 73 -18.55 -2.30 -6.80
CA PRO A 73 -18.33 -1.37 -7.90
C PRO A 73 -18.15 0.06 -7.37
N TYR A 74 -17.48 0.91 -8.16
CA TYR A 74 -17.35 2.33 -7.85
C TYR A 74 -18.73 3.00 -7.81
N SER A 75 -18.99 3.77 -6.76
CA SER A 75 -20.28 4.41 -6.48
C SER A 75 -20.66 5.49 -7.48
N ASP A 76 -19.67 6.09 -8.16
CA ASP A 76 -19.84 7.14 -9.17
C ASP A 76 -19.65 6.64 -10.61
N ALA A 77 -19.50 5.33 -10.83
CA ALA A 77 -19.29 4.78 -12.16
C ALA A 77 -20.59 4.88 -12.99
N PRO A 78 -20.53 5.33 -14.25
CA PRO A 78 -21.67 5.29 -15.15
C PRO A 78 -22.16 3.85 -15.30
N GLN A 79 -23.48 3.65 -15.26
CA GLN A 79 -24.08 2.36 -15.55
C GLN A 79 -23.76 1.99 -17.01
N GLN A 80 -23.04 0.90 -17.23
CA GLN A 80 -22.88 0.35 -18.58
C GLN A 80 -24.18 -0.35 -18.98
N GLN A 81 -24.70 -0.02 -20.17
CA GLN A 81 -25.77 -0.80 -20.78
C GLN A 81 -25.21 -2.18 -21.14
N GLN A 82 -25.84 -3.23 -20.60
CA GLN A 82 -25.41 -4.61 -20.73
C GLN A 82 -25.40 -5.03 -22.21
N GLN A 83 -24.25 -5.45 -22.73
CA GLN A 83 -24.22 -6.51 -23.74
C GLN A 83 -23.88 -7.78 -23.00
N GLU A 84 -24.88 -8.64 -22.85
CA GLU A 84 -24.78 -9.95 -22.21
C GLU A 84 -23.67 -10.77 -22.88
N GLN A 85 -22.56 -10.97 -22.17
CA GLN A 85 -21.70 -12.13 -22.42
C GLN A 85 -21.98 -13.13 -21.29
N GLU A 86 -22.76 -14.15 -21.60
CA GLU A 86 -23.04 -15.30 -20.74
C GLU A 86 -21.72 -15.96 -20.32
N GLY A 87 -21.51 -16.12 -19.01
CA GLY A 87 -20.41 -16.92 -18.46
C GLY A 87 -19.58 -16.29 -17.32
N SER A 88 -19.85 -15.03 -16.93
CA SER A 88 -19.19 -14.45 -15.75
C SER A 88 -19.98 -14.77 -14.47
N GLU A 89 -19.49 -15.72 -13.66
CA GLU A 89 -19.99 -15.97 -12.31
C GLU A 89 -19.69 -14.76 -11.40
N GLY A 90 -20.67 -13.87 -11.27
CA GLY A 90 -20.60 -12.69 -10.42
C GLY A 90 -21.73 -11.73 -10.78
N GLY A 91 -22.83 -11.80 -10.02
CA GLY A 91 -24.06 -11.04 -10.26
C GLY A 91 -23.82 -9.59 -10.65
N ALA A 92 -24.43 -9.19 -11.77
CA ALA A 92 -24.27 -7.88 -12.37
C ALA A 92 -24.70 -6.74 -11.43
N ALA A 93 -23.73 -6.02 -10.89
CA ALA A 93 -23.92 -4.65 -10.42
C ALA A 93 -23.32 -3.73 -11.49
N ASN A 94 -24.18 -2.92 -12.13
CA ASN A 94 -23.80 -1.96 -13.17
C ASN A 94 -22.76 -0.96 -12.61
N GLY A 95 -21.48 -1.13 -12.95
CA GLY A 95 -20.38 -0.25 -12.58
C GLY A 95 -19.01 -0.93 -12.75
N THR A 96 -17.93 -0.16 -12.87
CA THR A 96 -16.57 -0.75 -12.88
C THR A 96 -16.17 -1.16 -11.48
N TYR A 97 -15.43 -2.26 -11.34
CA TYR A 97 -14.78 -2.69 -10.10
C TYR A 97 -13.32 -2.27 -10.04
N GLY A 98 -12.79 -1.66 -11.11
CA GLY A 98 -11.36 -1.49 -11.30
C GLY A 98 -10.75 -2.57 -12.19
N THR A 99 -9.43 -2.67 -12.18
CA THR A 99 -8.68 -3.52 -13.11
C THR A 99 -7.65 -4.34 -12.35
N ARG A 100 -7.73 -5.66 -12.49
CA ARG A 100 -6.64 -6.55 -12.09
C ARG A 100 -5.53 -6.48 -13.14
N MET A 101 -4.33 -6.09 -12.73
CA MET A 101 -3.19 -5.88 -13.64
C MET A 101 -2.32 -7.13 -13.83
N ILE A 102 -2.42 -8.11 -12.95
CA ILE A 102 -1.70 -9.39 -13.02
C ILE A 102 -2.61 -10.51 -12.53
N ASP A 103 -2.51 -11.70 -13.12
CA ASP A 103 -3.17 -12.90 -12.61
C ASP A 103 -2.57 -13.32 -11.25
N MET A 104 -3.39 -13.84 -10.33
CA MET A 104 -2.93 -14.15 -8.96
C MET A 104 -2.09 -15.42 -8.88
N GLU A 105 -2.32 -16.41 -9.74
CA GLU A 105 -1.42 -17.57 -9.81
C GLU A 105 -0.09 -17.17 -10.47
N GLN A 106 -0.12 -16.30 -11.48
CA GLN A 106 1.09 -15.73 -12.06
C GLN A 106 1.88 -14.90 -11.03
N LEU A 107 1.20 -14.07 -10.24
CA LEU A 107 1.83 -13.30 -9.17
C LEU A 107 2.47 -14.24 -8.14
N LEU A 108 1.77 -15.29 -7.71
CA LEU A 108 2.30 -16.28 -6.78
C LEU A 108 3.55 -16.99 -7.35
N GLU A 109 3.54 -17.40 -8.62
CA GLU A 109 4.71 -18.03 -9.24
C GLU A 109 5.94 -17.10 -9.22
N LEU A 110 5.73 -15.84 -9.59
CA LEU A 110 6.80 -14.84 -9.62
C LEU A 110 7.32 -14.51 -8.21
N VAL A 111 6.41 -14.32 -7.26
CA VAL A 111 6.75 -14.07 -5.85
C VAL A 111 7.53 -15.26 -5.29
N ARG A 112 7.08 -16.49 -5.52
CA ARG A 112 7.76 -17.73 -5.10
C ARG A 112 9.19 -17.79 -5.66
N GLY A 113 9.36 -17.46 -6.94
CA GLY A 113 10.69 -17.44 -7.58
C GLY A 113 11.62 -16.38 -6.99
N ALA A 114 11.12 -15.16 -6.80
CA ALA A 114 11.90 -14.07 -6.23
C ALA A 114 12.25 -14.33 -4.75
N ASP A 115 11.29 -14.83 -3.97
CA ASP A 115 11.47 -15.22 -2.57
C ASP A 115 12.52 -16.34 -2.42
N ALA A 116 12.46 -17.38 -3.25
CA ALA A 116 13.47 -18.45 -3.26
C ALA A 116 14.88 -17.94 -3.61
N ALA A 117 14.98 -16.82 -4.33
CA ALA A 117 16.25 -16.12 -4.59
C ALA A 117 16.65 -15.14 -3.48
N GLY A 118 15.92 -15.10 -2.37
CA GLY A 118 16.15 -14.21 -1.23
C GLY A 118 15.86 -12.74 -1.54
N LEU A 119 15.00 -12.45 -2.51
CA LEU A 119 14.63 -11.10 -2.92
C LEU A 119 13.33 -10.66 -2.24
N GLN A 120 13.32 -9.43 -1.72
CA GLN A 120 12.08 -8.82 -1.25
C GLN A 120 11.19 -8.45 -2.44
N VAL A 121 9.89 -8.65 -2.29
CA VAL A 121 8.89 -8.27 -3.30
C VAL A 121 8.01 -7.17 -2.71
N ALA A 122 7.86 -6.09 -3.46
CA ALA A 122 6.89 -5.03 -3.23
C ALA A 122 5.78 -5.15 -4.27
N VAL A 123 4.53 -5.13 -3.84
CA VAL A 123 3.36 -5.19 -4.74
C VAL A 123 2.48 -3.97 -4.50
N HIS A 124 2.22 -3.19 -5.54
CA HIS A 124 1.24 -2.12 -5.50
C HIS A 124 -0.17 -2.70 -5.39
N ALA A 125 -0.92 -2.28 -4.38
CA ALA A 125 -2.33 -2.59 -4.21
C ALA A 125 -3.06 -1.43 -3.52
N ILE A 126 -3.96 -0.77 -4.25
CA ILE A 126 -4.74 0.37 -3.74
C ILE A 126 -6.13 -0.07 -3.28
N GLY A 127 -6.85 -0.81 -4.12
CA GLY A 127 -8.23 -1.21 -3.85
C GLY A 127 -8.35 -2.35 -2.84
N ASP A 128 -9.48 -2.42 -2.14
CA ASP A 128 -9.67 -3.37 -1.05
C ASP A 128 -9.60 -4.83 -1.50
N ARG A 129 -10.08 -5.14 -2.71
CA ARG A 129 -9.92 -6.46 -3.31
C ARG A 129 -8.48 -6.75 -3.75
N ALA A 130 -7.76 -5.76 -4.28
CA ALA A 130 -6.35 -5.95 -4.63
C ALA A 130 -5.49 -6.24 -3.40
N VAL A 131 -5.75 -5.57 -2.27
CA VAL A 131 -5.03 -5.83 -1.02
C VAL A 131 -5.30 -7.26 -0.53
N ASP A 132 -6.57 -7.68 -0.49
CA ASP A 132 -6.92 -9.05 -0.10
C ASP A 132 -6.30 -10.11 -1.03
N ASP A 133 -6.34 -9.88 -2.35
CA ASP A 133 -5.74 -10.76 -3.36
C ASP A 133 -4.22 -10.92 -3.11
N VAL A 134 -3.50 -9.83 -2.83
CA VAL A 134 -2.05 -9.88 -2.53
C VAL A 134 -1.77 -10.54 -1.18
N VAL A 135 -2.56 -10.25 -0.14
CA VAL A 135 -2.45 -10.92 1.16
C VAL A 135 -2.66 -12.42 1.02
N ALA A 136 -3.61 -12.85 0.20
CA ALA A 136 -3.85 -14.27 -0.09
C ALA A 136 -2.65 -14.93 -0.77
N VAL A 137 -2.01 -14.25 -1.73
CA VAL A 137 -0.77 -14.73 -2.37
C VAL A 137 0.35 -14.91 -1.34
N LEU A 138 0.58 -13.91 -0.48
CA LEU A 138 1.64 -13.99 0.54
C LEU A 138 1.34 -15.04 1.61
N THR A 139 0.08 -15.20 1.99
CA THR A 139 -0.38 -16.25 2.92
C THR A 139 -0.13 -17.64 2.33
N ARG A 140 -0.46 -17.85 1.05
CA ARG A 140 -0.17 -19.11 0.35
C ARG A 140 1.33 -19.37 0.24
N LEU A 141 2.14 -18.36 -0.10
CA LEU A 141 3.59 -18.49 -0.10
C LEU A 141 4.11 -18.95 1.27
N GLN A 142 3.64 -18.34 2.36
CA GLN A 142 4.06 -18.71 3.71
C GLN A 142 3.64 -20.13 4.10
N ALA A 143 2.48 -20.59 3.64
CA ALA A 143 2.04 -21.97 3.85
C ALA A 143 2.88 -22.99 3.05
N GLU A 144 3.24 -22.66 1.81
CA GLU A 144 4.05 -23.52 0.94
C GLU A 144 5.53 -23.53 1.33
N VAL A 145 6.04 -22.38 1.76
CA VAL A 145 7.44 -22.16 2.15
C VAL A 145 7.44 -21.43 3.50
N PRO A 146 7.33 -22.17 4.62
CA PRO A 146 7.38 -21.55 5.94
C PRO A 146 8.68 -20.76 6.11
N PRO A 147 8.65 -19.56 6.71
CA PRO A 147 9.89 -18.88 7.10
C PRO A 147 10.68 -19.81 8.03
N PRO A 148 12.02 -19.71 8.06
CA PRO A 148 12.82 -20.49 9.00
C PRO A 148 12.29 -20.27 10.42
N SER A 149 11.92 -21.38 11.08
CA SER A 149 11.30 -21.39 12.41
C SER A 149 12.19 -20.68 13.43
N HIS A 150 11.62 -19.73 14.19
CA HIS A 150 12.25 -19.25 15.41
C HIS A 150 11.83 -20.13 16.56
N GLU A 151 12.78 -20.78 17.23
CA GLU A 151 12.49 -21.51 18.46
C GLU A 151 12.11 -20.59 19.62
N SER A 152 12.29 -19.26 19.55
CA SER A 152 11.79 -18.30 20.56
C SER A 152 11.95 -16.84 20.09
N GLY A 153 10.86 -16.08 19.98
CA GLY A 153 10.87 -14.61 19.87
C GLY A 153 10.20 -14.03 18.60
N PRO A 154 9.94 -12.70 18.57
CA PRO A 154 9.40 -12.03 17.38
C PRO A 154 10.37 -12.18 16.19
N PRO A 155 9.85 -12.25 14.95
CA PRO A 155 10.67 -12.49 13.76
C PRO A 155 11.83 -11.49 13.67
N GLN A 156 13.06 -12.01 13.65
CA GLN A 156 14.27 -11.20 13.53
C GLN A 156 14.36 -10.58 12.11
N PRO A 157 14.87 -9.35 11.95
CA PRO A 157 15.08 -8.69 10.66
C PRO A 157 15.82 -9.49 9.60
N GLN A 158 16.64 -10.44 10.01
CA GLN A 158 17.45 -11.26 9.11
C GLN A 158 16.74 -12.52 8.60
N THR A 159 15.54 -12.80 9.10
CA THR A 159 14.84 -14.09 8.89
C THR A 159 13.41 -13.96 8.38
N SER A 160 12.85 -12.76 8.42
CA SER A 160 11.51 -12.50 7.92
C SER A 160 11.59 -11.91 6.52
N ARG A 161 10.73 -12.43 5.64
CA ARG A 161 10.74 -12.18 4.19
C ARG A 161 10.46 -10.70 3.87
N TRP A 162 9.77 -10.02 4.80
CA TRP A 162 9.47 -8.59 4.79
C TRP A 162 8.87 -8.12 3.46
N HIS A 163 8.11 -8.96 2.75
CA HIS A 163 7.42 -8.54 1.54
C HIS A 163 6.52 -7.33 1.85
N ARG A 164 6.34 -6.48 0.85
CA ARG A 164 5.68 -5.19 1.02
C ARG A 164 4.42 -5.13 0.17
N ILE A 165 3.37 -4.57 0.74
CA ILE A 165 2.21 -4.12 0.00
C ILE A 165 2.28 -2.59 -0.01
N GLU A 166 2.46 -2.01 -1.19
CA GLU A 166 2.53 -0.56 -1.38
C GLU A 166 1.13 0.03 -1.45
N HIS A 167 0.99 1.26 -0.94
CA HIS A 167 -0.24 2.01 -0.72
C HIS A 167 -1.11 1.47 0.41
N VAL A 168 -1.59 0.22 0.30
CA VAL A 168 -2.59 -0.37 1.23
C VAL A 168 -3.69 0.66 1.53
N GLN A 169 -4.16 1.31 0.47
CA GLN A 169 -4.91 2.54 0.59
C GLN A 169 -6.32 2.26 1.09
N HIS A 170 -6.94 1.21 0.58
CA HIS A 170 -8.25 0.75 0.99
C HIS A 170 -8.15 -0.73 1.39
N ILE A 171 -8.70 -1.08 2.55
CA ILE A 171 -8.79 -2.46 3.04
C ILE A 171 -10.26 -2.85 3.21
N ALA A 172 -10.56 -4.15 3.15
CA ALA A 172 -11.93 -4.64 3.33
C ALA A 172 -12.37 -4.56 4.79
N GLY A 173 -11.44 -4.58 5.74
CA GLY A 173 -11.72 -4.36 7.16
C GLY A 173 -10.62 -4.88 8.07
N PRO A 174 -10.90 -5.03 9.37
CA PRO A 174 -9.95 -5.56 10.35
C PRO A 174 -9.42 -6.96 9.98
N ASP A 175 -10.24 -7.82 9.37
CA ASP A 175 -9.79 -9.17 8.97
C ASP A 175 -8.67 -9.11 7.91
N THR A 176 -8.74 -8.19 6.95
CA THR A 176 -7.64 -7.93 6.00
C THR A 176 -6.37 -7.49 6.74
N ALA A 177 -6.52 -6.63 7.75
CA ALA A 177 -5.38 -6.13 8.53
C ALA A 177 -4.74 -7.23 9.38
N ALA A 178 -5.54 -8.11 10.00
CA ALA A 178 -5.07 -9.27 10.73
C ALA A 178 -4.34 -10.26 9.81
N ALA A 179 -4.91 -10.57 8.64
CA ALA A 179 -4.27 -11.46 7.66
C ALA A 179 -2.93 -10.88 7.14
N LEU A 180 -2.85 -9.56 6.94
CA LEU A 180 -1.59 -8.89 6.60
C LEU A 180 -0.55 -9.05 7.72
N ALA A 181 -0.96 -8.91 8.99
CA ALA A 181 -0.08 -9.13 10.14
C ALA A 181 0.42 -10.58 10.23
N GLU A 182 -0.46 -11.57 10.02
CA GLU A 182 -0.15 -13.00 10.07
C GLU A 182 0.89 -13.43 9.02
N CYS A 183 0.81 -12.87 7.80
CA CYS A 183 1.79 -13.11 6.75
C CYS A 183 3.09 -12.28 6.88
N ALA A 184 3.22 -11.50 7.97
CA ALA A 184 4.38 -10.66 8.30
C ALA A 184 4.81 -9.73 7.15
N ALA A 185 3.85 -9.27 6.34
CA ALA A 185 4.07 -8.28 5.30
C ALA A 185 4.12 -6.86 5.91
N ILE A 186 4.82 -5.96 5.23
CA ILE A 186 4.85 -4.54 5.58
C ILE A 186 3.83 -3.81 4.71
N GLY A 187 2.82 -3.21 5.33
CA GLY A 187 1.98 -2.22 4.66
C GLY A 187 2.75 -0.90 4.52
N VAL A 188 2.84 -0.36 3.32
CA VAL A 188 3.51 0.93 3.06
C VAL A 188 2.49 1.96 2.64
N GLY A 189 2.03 2.75 3.60
CA GLY A 189 1.04 3.80 3.36
C GLY A 189 1.65 5.07 2.80
N ASN A 190 0.83 5.87 2.12
CA ASN A 190 1.22 7.21 1.67
C ASN A 190 0.28 8.28 2.26
N PRO A 191 0.57 8.83 3.45
CA PRO A 191 -0.37 9.69 4.17
C PRO A 191 -0.80 10.95 3.43
N LEU A 192 0.00 11.49 2.51
CA LEU A 192 -0.38 12.68 1.73
C LEU A 192 -1.48 12.38 0.70
N HIS A 193 -1.57 11.13 0.21
CA HIS A 193 -2.67 10.73 -0.68
C HIS A 193 -4.03 10.83 0.01
N LEU A 194 -4.09 10.68 1.34
CA LEU A 194 -5.33 10.91 2.11
C LEU A 194 -5.86 12.33 1.87
N LEU A 195 -4.97 13.32 1.81
CA LEU A 195 -5.35 14.72 1.64
C LEU A 195 -5.76 15.02 0.21
N THR A 196 -5.05 14.47 -0.78
CA THR A 196 -5.37 14.69 -2.20
C THR A 196 -6.63 13.96 -2.64
N ASP A 197 -6.88 12.78 -2.08
CA ASP A 197 -8.04 11.97 -2.44
C ASP A 197 -9.31 12.35 -1.66
N ALA A 198 -9.18 13.13 -0.58
CA ALA A 198 -10.29 13.50 0.30
C ALA A 198 -11.51 14.04 -0.47
N GLY A 199 -11.29 14.84 -1.51
CA GLY A 199 -12.37 15.45 -2.31
C GLY A 199 -13.12 14.48 -3.24
N VAL A 200 -12.54 13.31 -3.57
CA VAL A 200 -13.13 12.36 -4.54
C VAL A 200 -13.45 11.00 -3.94
N MET A 201 -12.88 10.67 -2.78
CA MET A 201 -12.97 9.33 -2.19
C MET A 201 -14.40 8.93 -1.84
N GLU A 202 -15.16 9.82 -1.21
CA GLU A 202 -16.56 9.51 -0.83
C GLU A 202 -17.46 9.34 -2.06
N GLN A 203 -17.27 10.15 -3.10
CA GLN A 203 -18.03 10.01 -4.35
C GLN A 203 -17.74 8.66 -5.02
N ARG A 204 -16.48 8.23 -5.02
CA ARG A 204 -16.02 7.00 -5.68
C ARG A 204 -16.38 5.74 -4.92
N LEU A 205 -16.31 5.75 -3.60
CA LEU A 205 -16.44 4.55 -2.77
C LEU A 205 -17.74 4.51 -1.96
N GLY A 206 -18.41 5.65 -1.80
CA GLY A 206 -19.50 5.82 -0.85
C GLY A 206 -18.99 5.91 0.59
N GLN A 207 -19.80 6.52 1.45
CA GLN A 207 -19.45 6.86 2.84
C GLN A 207 -18.93 5.66 3.65
N ALA A 208 -19.55 4.49 3.50
CA ALA A 208 -19.18 3.28 4.25
C ALA A 208 -17.74 2.79 3.96
N ARG A 209 -17.27 2.94 2.71
CA ARG A 209 -15.93 2.48 2.29
C ARG A 209 -14.88 3.60 2.37
N ALA A 210 -15.27 4.85 2.18
CA ALA A 210 -14.40 6.02 2.36
C ALA A 210 -14.07 6.31 3.84
N GLY A 211 -14.84 5.72 4.76
CA GLY A 211 -14.75 5.99 6.19
C GLY A 211 -13.57 5.36 6.93
N ALA A 212 -13.52 5.67 8.23
CA ALA A 212 -12.53 5.15 9.16
C ALA A 212 -12.54 3.62 9.21
N GLY A 213 -11.36 3.01 9.31
CA GLY A 213 -11.19 1.56 9.35
C GLY A 213 -11.23 0.85 7.99
N ARG A 214 -11.53 1.58 6.90
CA ARG A 214 -11.48 1.07 5.53
C ARG A 214 -10.45 1.81 4.69
N SER A 215 -10.54 3.14 4.62
CA SER A 215 -9.65 3.96 3.80
C SER A 215 -8.57 4.67 4.61
N PHE A 216 -7.31 4.56 4.17
CA PHE A 216 -6.12 5.01 4.88
C PHE A 216 -6.16 4.54 6.34
N ALA A 217 -6.45 3.25 6.54
CA ALA A 217 -6.83 2.66 7.83
C ALA A 217 -5.62 2.30 8.72
N TYR A 218 -4.66 3.22 8.83
CA TYR A 218 -3.39 3.00 9.54
C TYR A 218 -3.57 2.56 10.99
N GLN A 219 -4.54 3.14 11.71
CA GLN A 219 -4.84 2.76 13.10
C GLN A 219 -5.37 1.32 13.19
N THR A 220 -6.18 0.88 12.22
CA THR A 220 -6.68 -0.51 12.15
C THR A 220 -5.53 -1.47 11.89
N LEU A 221 -4.68 -1.16 10.90
CA LEU A 221 -3.47 -1.95 10.62
C LEU A 221 -2.61 -2.13 11.87
N LEU A 222 -2.28 -1.04 12.57
CA LEU A 222 -1.49 -1.09 13.80
C LEU A 222 -2.17 -1.87 14.93
N ARG A 223 -3.50 -1.75 15.08
CA ARG A 223 -4.26 -2.45 16.12
C ARG A 223 -4.23 -3.97 15.92
N GLU A 224 -4.34 -4.42 14.67
CA GLU A 224 -4.29 -5.85 14.34
C GLU A 224 -2.86 -6.40 14.25
N GLY A 225 -1.85 -5.59 14.57
CA GLY A 225 -0.45 -6.03 14.65
C GLY A 225 0.34 -5.99 13.33
N ALA A 226 -0.20 -5.35 12.29
CA ALA A 226 0.51 -5.19 11.02
C ALA A 226 1.74 -4.29 11.15
N TYR A 227 2.80 -4.62 10.42
CA TYR A 227 3.95 -3.73 10.26
C TYR A 227 3.61 -2.62 9.28
N LEU A 228 3.87 -1.38 9.67
CA LEU A 228 3.55 -0.19 8.88
C LEU A 228 4.81 0.64 8.62
N ALA A 229 5.00 1.04 7.37
CA ALA A 229 5.95 2.07 6.97
C ALA A 229 5.21 3.14 6.15
N PHE A 230 5.85 4.31 5.98
CA PHE A 230 5.30 5.39 5.16
C PHE A 230 6.28 5.86 4.08
N GLY A 231 5.72 6.30 2.96
CA GLY A 231 6.45 6.98 1.89
C GLY A 231 5.60 8.10 1.27
N SER A 232 6.22 9.03 0.54
CA SER A 232 5.48 10.07 -0.16
C SER A 232 4.84 9.55 -1.45
N ASP A 233 5.47 8.62 -2.17
CA ASP A 233 5.15 8.32 -3.58
C ASP A 233 5.38 9.54 -4.50
N TRP A 234 6.41 10.34 -4.18
CA TRP A 234 6.87 11.42 -5.06
C TRP A 234 7.27 10.87 -6.44
N PRO A 235 6.89 11.52 -7.55
CA PRO A 235 6.31 12.87 -7.62
C PRO A 235 4.78 12.95 -7.68
N VAL A 236 4.05 11.88 -7.37
CA VAL A 236 2.57 11.89 -7.44
C VAL A 236 1.97 12.88 -6.43
N VAL A 237 2.55 12.92 -5.23
CA VAL A 237 2.30 13.95 -4.21
C VAL A 237 3.62 14.53 -3.71
N ASP A 238 3.54 15.59 -2.90
CA ASP A 238 4.71 16.30 -2.39
C ASP A 238 5.60 15.40 -1.50
N LEU A 239 6.88 15.74 -1.38
CA LEU A 239 7.87 14.97 -0.64
C LEU A 239 7.84 15.25 0.87
N GLU A 240 7.27 16.38 1.31
CA GLU A 240 7.45 16.92 2.66
C GLU A 240 7.09 15.92 3.78
N PRO A 241 8.10 15.35 4.48
CA PRO A 241 7.88 14.26 5.43
C PRO A 241 7.04 14.68 6.64
N LEU A 242 7.21 15.91 7.15
CA LEU A 242 6.49 16.36 8.33
C LEU A 242 5.00 16.59 8.05
N VAL A 243 4.66 17.02 6.83
CA VAL A 243 3.26 17.11 6.39
C VAL A 243 2.67 15.72 6.24
N GLY A 244 3.44 14.75 5.74
CA GLY A 244 3.03 13.34 5.72
C GLY A 244 2.74 12.79 7.12
N VAL A 245 3.62 13.04 8.10
CA VAL A 245 3.38 12.64 9.50
C VAL A 245 2.14 13.33 10.07
N HIS A 246 1.99 14.64 9.84
CA HIS A 246 0.80 15.38 10.27
C HIS A 246 -0.49 14.79 9.66
N ALA A 247 -0.47 14.46 8.37
CA ALA A 247 -1.61 13.84 7.69
C ALA A 247 -1.93 12.44 8.26
N ALA A 248 -0.91 11.64 8.59
CA ALA A 248 -1.12 10.32 9.20
C ALA A 248 -1.80 10.41 10.57
N VAL A 249 -1.45 11.42 11.38
CA VAL A 249 -1.96 11.60 12.75
C VAL A 249 -3.30 12.34 12.77
N PHE A 250 -3.36 13.50 12.13
CA PHE A 250 -4.51 14.41 12.22
C PHE A 250 -5.49 14.29 11.06
N ARG A 251 -5.14 13.53 10.00
CA ARG A 251 -5.97 13.30 8.82
C ARG A 251 -6.44 14.59 8.11
N ARG A 252 -5.67 15.66 8.23
CA ARG A 252 -5.92 16.98 7.63
C ARG A 252 -4.62 17.72 7.33
N PRO A 253 -4.65 18.74 6.44
CA PRO A 253 -3.50 19.60 6.22
C PRO A 253 -3.11 20.40 7.47
N PRO A 254 -1.82 20.77 7.64
CA PRO A 254 -1.40 21.71 8.67
C PRO A 254 -2.13 23.05 8.58
N GLY A 255 -2.37 23.70 9.72
CA GLY A 255 -3.01 25.03 9.77
C GLY A 255 -4.54 25.03 9.66
N VAL A 256 -5.16 23.88 9.35
CA VAL A 256 -6.63 23.74 9.43
C VAL A 256 -7.02 23.42 10.88
N VAL A 257 -7.59 24.40 11.59
CA VAL A 257 -8.17 24.21 12.92
C VAL A 257 -9.53 23.53 12.76
N ALA A 258 -9.90 22.60 13.66
CA ALA A 258 -11.23 22.00 13.59
C ALA A 258 -12.20 23.09 14.05
N GLU A 259 -13.24 23.36 13.28
CA GLU A 259 -14.39 24.07 13.86
C GLU A 259 -14.96 23.13 14.93
N ASP A 260 -14.96 23.60 16.19
CA ASP A 260 -15.55 22.85 17.29
C ASP A 260 -17.04 22.63 17.00
N GLU A 261 -17.42 21.43 16.56
CA GLU A 261 -18.81 20.96 16.65
C GLU A 261 -19.15 20.71 18.13
N GLY A 262 -19.43 21.78 18.88
CA GLY A 262 -19.63 21.64 20.32
C GLY A 262 -20.01 22.91 21.06
N GLY A 263 -21.07 23.60 20.64
CA GLY A 263 -21.52 24.83 21.30
C GLY A 263 -23.02 25.12 21.28
N SER A 264 -23.89 24.15 20.96
CA SER A 264 -25.34 24.32 21.17
C SER A 264 -25.70 24.01 22.63
N SER A 265 -25.48 24.96 23.53
CA SER A 265 -26.20 25.03 24.81
C SER A 265 -27.27 26.12 24.71
N GLY A 266 -28.40 25.75 24.12
CA GLY A 266 -29.66 26.44 24.40
C GLY A 266 -30.18 25.98 25.77
N SER A 267 -30.27 26.88 26.75
CA SER A 267 -31.48 27.07 27.56
C SER A 267 -31.30 28.14 28.64
N GLY A 268 -32.12 29.19 28.48
CA GLY A 268 -32.87 29.91 29.51
C GLY A 268 -32.32 30.04 30.93
N GLY A 269 -32.14 31.28 31.36
CA GLY A 269 -31.99 31.57 32.78
C GLY A 269 -31.74 33.03 33.12
N GLY A 270 -32.59 33.94 32.63
CA GLY A 270 -32.65 35.27 33.23
C GLY A 270 -33.14 35.17 34.67
N ARG A 271 -32.35 35.62 35.64
CA ARG A 271 -32.88 36.24 36.87
C ARG A 271 -31.89 37.20 37.50
N GLN A 272 -32.42 38.39 37.70
CA GLN A 272 -31.85 39.55 38.36
C GLN A 272 -31.68 39.35 39.87
N GLN A 273 -30.68 40.06 40.40
CA GLN A 273 -30.69 40.89 41.62
C GLN A 273 -30.71 40.28 43.04
N ARG A 274 -29.77 40.82 43.85
CA ARG A 274 -29.75 41.09 45.31
C ARG A 274 -29.53 39.84 46.19
N GLN A 275 -28.65 39.82 47.20
CA GLN A 275 -27.84 40.82 47.92
C GLN A 275 -26.42 40.29 48.12
#